data_AF-A0A2U8BRE1-F1
#
_entry.id   AF-A0A2U8BRE1-F1
#
_cell.length_a   1.000
_cell.length_b   1.000
_cell.length_c   1.000
_cell.angle_alpha   90.00
_cell.angle_beta   90.00
_cell.angle_gamma   90.00
#
_symmetry.space_group_name_H-M   'P 1'
#
loop_
_entity.id
_entity.type
_entity.pdbx_description
1 polymer ?
#
loop_
_entity_poly.entity_id
_entity_poly.type
_entity_poly.pdbx_seq_one_letter_code
_entity_poly.pdbx_strand_id
1 'polypeptide(L)'
;MTRIGASDNITNGESTFMVEMLETARILQSASQNSLILLDEVGRGTSAKEGMAIAIAVTEYVHEQIKAKTIFATHYHELGNLEDTLHKAKSYKMNVTEHNGKITFMHKISQGIATHSYALHIAKLAGMPKSLLQRASQIFLNHSSY
;
A
#
# COMPACT_ATOMS: atom_id res chain seq x y z
N MET A 1 -0.34 -9.92 15.24
CA MET A 1 0.64 -8.82 15.31
C MET A 1 0.24 -7.77 14.31
N THR A 2 0.45 -6.50 14.64
CA THR A 2 -0.09 -5.37 13.88
C THR A 2 1.03 -4.39 13.55
N ARG A 3 1.13 -3.96 12.29
CA ARG A 3 1.87 -2.77 11.85
C ARG A 3 0.86 -1.80 11.25
N ILE A 4 0.84 -0.57 11.76
CA ILE A 4 0.07 0.56 11.20
C ILE A 4 1.09 1.67 10.93
N GLY A 5 1.03 2.27 9.76
CA GLY A 5 1.99 3.26 9.32
C GLY A 5 1.88 4.59 10.07
N ALA A 6 2.97 4.95 10.73
CA ALA A 6 3.28 6.26 11.32
C ALA A 6 2.44 6.69 12.53
N SER A 7 2.92 6.33 13.71
CA SER A 7 3.09 7.32 14.78
C SER A 7 4.60 7.50 14.97
N ASP A 8 5.07 8.71 14.70
CA ASP A 8 6.46 9.15 14.76
C ASP A 8 7.18 8.60 15.99
N ASN A 9 8.13 7.69 15.77
CA ASN A 9 9.12 7.38 16.79
C ASN A 9 10.51 7.60 16.18
N ILE A 10 10.88 8.88 16.16
CA ILE A 10 12.22 9.35 15.81
C ILE A 10 13.11 9.04 17.02
N THR A 11 13.58 7.81 17.16
CA THR A 11 14.56 7.46 18.19
C THR A 11 15.60 6.46 17.67
N ASN A 12 16.87 6.78 17.96
CA ASN A 12 18.10 5.97 17.81
C ASN A 12 18.91 5.96 16.50
N GLY A 13 18.67 6.88 15.56
CA GLY A 13 19.59 7.06 14.41
C GLY A 13 19.50 5.97 13.33
N GLU A 14 18.52 5.07 13.45
CA GLU A 14 18.14 4.14 12.39
C GLU A 14 17.17 4.82 11.42
N SER A 15 17.26 4.50 10.13
CA SER A 15 16.30 5.03 9.15
C SER A 15 14.90 4.47 9.41
N THR A 16 13.86 5.25 9.13
CA THR A 16 12.46 4.80 9.25
C THR A 16 12.21 3.49 8.49
N PHE A 17 12.88 3.32 7.36
CA PHE A 17 12.83 2.08 6.59
C PHE A 17 13.47 0.90 7.33
N MET A 18 14.64 1.08 7.97
CA MET A 18 15.26 0.02 8.77
C MET A 18 14.35 -0.43 9.92
N VAL A 19 13.75 0.52 10.65
CA VAL A 19 12.81 0.21 11.73
C VAL A 19 11.64 -0.63 11.22
N GLU A 20 11.06 -0.24 10.06
CA GLU A 20 9.99 -1.00 9.41
C GLU A 20 10.42 -2.42 9.01
N MET A 21 11.65 -2.58 8.49
CA MET A 21 12.17 -3.90 8.12
C MET A 21 12.43 -4.77 9.36
N LEU A 22 12.91 -4.20 10.46
CA LEU A 22 13.10 -4.92 11.73
C LEU A 22 11.76 -5.37 12.33
N GLU A 23 10.73 -4.53 12.29
CA GLU A 23 9.37 -4.90 12.71
C GLU A 23 8.80 -6.02 11.85
N THR A 24 8.92 -5.90 10.53
CA THR A 24 8.50 -6.93 9.57
C THR A 24 9.22 -8.25 9.85
N ALA A 25 10.54 -8.21 10.04
CA ALA A 25 11.33 -9.40 10.38
C ALA A 25 10.87 -10.07 11.68
N ARG A 26 10.59 -9.29 12.73
CA ARG A 26 10.06 -9.82 14.01
C ARG A 26 8.71 -10.51 13.83
N ILE A 27 7.81 -9.91 13.05
CA ILE A 27 6.50 -10.51 12.73
C ILE A 27 6.71 -11.85 12.01
N LEU A 28 7.54 -11.89 10.97
CA LEU A 28 7.78 -13.10 10.18
C LEU A 28 8.45 -14.22 10.99
N GLN A 29 9.37 -13.88 11.89
CA GLN A 29 10.06 -14.85 12.74
C GLN A 29 9.17 -15.45 13.83
N SER A 30 8.17 -14.69 14.29
CA SER A 30 7.35 -15.08 15.45
C SER A 30 5.97 -15.60 15.07
N ALA A 31 5.50 -15.31 13.85
CA ALA A 31 4.19 -15.72 13.39
C ALA A 31 4.10 -17.24 13.15
N SER A 32 2.91 -17.77 13.36
CA SER A 32 2.54 -19.14 13.01
C SER A 32 1.24 -19.15 12.21
N GLN A 33 0.82 -20.31 11.72
CA GLN A 33 -0.46 -20.48 11.03
C GLN A 33 -1.69 -19.99 11.84
N ASN A 34 -1.56 -19.92 13.18
CA ASN A 34 -2.64 -19.47 14.07
C ASN A 34 -2.62 -17.95 14.33
N SER A 35 -1.66 -17.23 13.75
CA SER A 35 -1.55 -15.78 13.90
C SER A 35 -2.51 -15.03 12.97
N LEU A 36 -2.95 -13.86 13.44
CA LEU A 36 -3.49 -12.79 12.59
C LEU A 36 -2.38 -11.76 12.37
N ILE A 37 -2.01 -11.53 11.10
CA ILE A 37 -0.99 -10.57 10.69
C ILE A 37 -1.70 -9.38 10.02
N LEU A 38 -1.42 -8.17 10.50
CA LEU A 38 -1.86 -6.93 9.86
C LEU A 38 -0.63 -6.17 9.38
N LEU A 39 -0.48 -6.08 8.07
CA LEU A 39 0.57 -5.30 7.40
C LEU A 39 -0.07 -4.06 6.79
N ASP A 40 0.64 -2.96 6.86
CA ASP A 40 0.24 -1.69 6.29
C ASP A 40 1.47 -1.13 5.58
N GLU A 41 1.35 -0.68 4.34
CA GLU A 41 2.36 0.03 3.54
C GLU A 41 3.83 -0.37 3.81
N VAL A 42 4.12 -1.67 3.78
CA VAL A 42 5.49 -2.20 3.86
C VAL A 42 6.20 -1.93 2.54
N GLY A 43 7.44 -1.43 2.60
CA GLY A 43 8.27 -1.09 1.44
C GLY A 43 8.30 0.39 1.07
N ARG A 44 7.49 1.25 1.70
CA ARG A 44 7.31 2.66 1.26
C ARG A 44 8.53 3.56 1.46
N GLY A 45 9.46 3.20 2.35
CA GLY A 45 10.59 4.04 2.76
C GLY A 45 11.83 3.95 1.86
N THR A 46 11.73 3.30 0.70
CA THR A 46 12.86 3.05 -0.22
C THR A 46 12.45 3.28 -1.68
N SER A 47 13.32 2.94 -2.64
CA SER A 47 13.01 2.87 -4.06
C SER A 47 11.70 2.12 -4.30
N ALA A 48 10.78 2.71 -5.08
CA ALA A 48 9.46 2.14 -5.32
C ALA A 48 9.53 0.68 -5.83
N LYS A 49 10.52 0.37 -6.69
CA LYS A 49 10.72 -0.98 -7.25
C LYS A 49 11.21 -1.97 -6.19
N GLU A 50 12.15 -1.56 -5.34
CA GLU A 50 12.68 -2.43 -4.27
C GLU A 50 11.64 -2.63 -3.16
N GLY A 51 10.93 -1.57 -2.78
CA GLY A 51 9.84 -1.62 -1.82
C GLY A 51 8.72 -2.57 -2.26
N MET A 52 8.31 -2.46 -3.53
CA MET A 52 7.35 -3.38 -4.14
C MET A 52 7.85 -4.83 -4.12
N ALA A 53 9.10 -5.07 -4.52
CA ALA A 53 9.68 -6.42 -4.54
C ALA A 53 9.71 -7.05 -3.14
N ILE A 54 10.09 -6.28 -2.12
CA ILE A 54 10.05 -6.72 -0.72
C ILE A 54 8.62 -7.03 -0.29
N ALA A 55 7.66 -6.15 -0.58
CA ALA A 55 6.26 -6.34 -0.22
C ALA A 55 5.65 -7.60 -0.85
N ILE A 56 5.97 -7.89 -2.12
CA ILE A 56 5.57 -9.11 -2.81
C ILE A 56 6.18 -10.33 -2.10
N ALA A 57 7.51 -10.33 -1.90
CA ALA A 57 8.21 -11.46 -1.28
C ALA A 57 7.71 -11.75 0.15
N VAL A 58 7.41 -10.70 0.94
CA VAL A 58 6.79 -10.83 2.27
C VAL A 58 5.42 -11.49 2.16
N THR A 59 4.60 -11.08 1.19
CA THR A 59 3.26 -11.64 0.96
C THR A 59 3.34 -13.11 0.59
N GLU A 60 4.20 -13.47 -0.36
CA GLU A 60 4.43 -14.86 -0.77
C GLU A 60 4.95 -15.72 0.38
N TYR A 61 5.91 -15.22 1.15
CA TYR A 61 6.47 -15.94 2.29
C TYR A 61 5.41 -16.22 3.37
N VAL A 62 4.58 -15.22 3.70
CA VAL A 62 3.47 -15.38 4.65
C VAL A 62 2.45 -16.39 4.12
N HIS A 63 2.14 -16.34 2.83
CA HIS A 63 1.15 -17.22 2.19
C HIS A 63 1.64 -18.68 2.14
N GLU A 64 2.86 -18.92 1.68
CA GLU A 64 3.38 -20.27 1.43
C GLU A 64 4.01 -20.93 2.67
N GLN A 65 4.75 -20.17 3.48
CA GLN A 65 5.52 -20.72 4.60
C GLN A 65 4.75 -20.63 5.92
N ILE A 66 4.27 -19.44 6.28
CA ILE A 66 3.62 -19.22 7.58
C ILE A 66 2.15 -19.69 7.55
N LYS A 67 1.45 -19.45 6.44
CA LYS A 67 0.02 -19.77 6.22
C LYS A 67 -0.92 -19.11 7.24
N ALA A 68 -0.51 -17.96 7.79
CA ALA A 68 -1.30 -17.16 8.71
C ALA A 68 -2.45 -16.44 8.00
N LYS A 69 -3.49 -16.06 8.76
CA LYS A 69 -4.49 -15.11 8.28
C LYS A 69 -3.85 -13.72 8.22
N THR A 70 -3.91 -13.08 7.05
CA THR A 70 -3.21 -11.82 6.81
C THR A 70 -4.10 -10.81 6.13
N ILE A 71 -4.05 -9.57 6.61
CA ILE A 71 -4.58 -8.39 5.91
C ILE A 71 -3.39 -7.50 5.59
N PHE A 72 -3.26 -7.11 4.33
CA PHE A 72 -2.19 -6.22 3.87
C PHE A 72 -2.82 -5.02 3.16
N ALA A 73 -2.72 -3.84 3.76
CA ALA A 73 -3.03 -2.57 3.11
C ALA A 73 -1.79 -2.06 2.36
N THR A 74 -1.92 -1.76 1.07
CA THR A 74 -0.81 -1.31 0.23
C THR A 74 -1.27 -0.39 -0.90
N HIS A 75 -0.37 0.49 -1.33
CA HIS A 75 -0.51 1.28 -2.56
C HIS A 75 0.09 0.60 -3.81
N TYR A 76 0.80 -0.52 -3.66
CA TYR A 76 1.35 -1.26 -4.80
C TYR A 76 0.25 -2.07 -5.50
N HIS A 77 -0.07 -1.69 -6.74
CA HIS A 77 -1.11 -2.37 -7.52
C HIS A 77 -0.72 -3.81 -7.86
N GLU A 78 0.58 -4.07 -8.00
CA GLU A 78 1.16 -5.37 -8.34
C GLU A 78 0.85 -6.43 -7.27
N LEU A 79 0.77 -6.02 -5.99
CA LEU A 79 0.34 -6.93 -4.92
C LEU A 79 -1.12 -7.38 -5.10
N GLY A 80 -1.96 -6.53 -5.69
CA GLY A 80 -3.34 -6.88 -6.01
C GLY A 80 -3.45 -8.03 -7.02
N ASN A 81 -2.49 -8.15 -7.94
CA ASN A 81 -2.48 -9.21 -8.95
C ASN A 81 -2.03 -10.57 -8.39
N LEU A 82 -1.53 -10.62 -7.15
CA LEU A 82 -1.14 -11.89 -6.52
C LEU A 82 -2.33 -12.82 -6.27
N GLU A 83 -3.58 -12.33 -6.34
CA GLU A 83 -4.76 -13.21 -6.30
C GLU A 83 -4.83 -14.19 -7.48
N ASP A 84 -4.17 -13.88 -8.60
CA ASP A 84 -4.12 -14.76 -9.77
C ASP A 84 -3.18 -15.95 -9.57
N THR A 85 -2.18 -15.82 -8.69
CA THR A 85 -1.12 -16.84 -8.48
C THR A 85 -1.21 -17.50 -7.10
N LEU A 86 -1.68 -16.77 -6.08
CA LEU A 86 -1.78 -17.26 -4.71
C LEU A 86 -3.20 -17.74 -4.42
N HIS A 87 -3.39 -19.06 -4.37
CA HIS A 87 -4.71 -19.73 -4.31
C HIS A 87 -5.66 -19.30 -3.17
N LYS A 88 -5.16 -18.67 -2.08
CA LYS A 88 -6.00 -18.15 -0.98
C LYS A 88 -5.99 -16.64 -0.88
N ALA A 89 -5.22 -15.94 -1.72
CA ALA A 89 -5.23 -14.49 -1.75
C ALA A 89 -6.52 -13.98 -2.39
N LYS A 90 -6.99 -12.83 -1.90
CA LYS A 90 -8.14 -12.12 -2.44
C LYS A 90 -7.87 -10.64 -2.34
N SER A 91 -8.07 -9.93 -3.44
CA SER A 91 -7.87 -8.50 -3.51
C SER A 91 -9.15 -7.76 -3.23
N TYR A 92 -9.02 -6.69 -2.44
CA TYR A 92 -10.10 -5.82 -2.07
C TYR A 92 -9.67 -4.36 -2.22
N LYS A 93 -10.64 -3.51 -2.55
CA LYS A 93 -10.43 -2.07 -2.70
C LYS A 93 -11.48 -1.28 -1.95
N MET A 94 -11.13 -0.05 -1.59
CA MET A 94 -12.11 0.92 -1.12
C MET A 94 -12.89 1.51 -2.29
N ASN A 95 -14.22 1.53 -2.18
CA ASN A 95 -15.10 2.09 -3.19
C ASN A 95 -14.99 3.61 -3.23
N VAL A 96 -14.75 4.10 -4.44
CA VAL A 96 -14.69 5.51 -4.78
C VAL A 96 -15.73 5.76 -5.86
N THR A 97 -16.53 6.81 -5.69
CA THR A 97 -17.51 7.24 -6.69
C THR A 97 -17.18 8.64 -7.17
N GLU A 98 -17.25 8.85 -8.48
CA GLU A 98 -17.11 10.16 -9.09
C GLU A 98 -18.47 10.61 -9.63
N HIS A 99 -18.91 11.79 -9.22
CA HIS A 99 -20.12 12.41 -9.75
C HIS A 99 -19.87 13.89 -9.98
N ASN A 100 -20.08 14.37 -11.22
CA ASN A 100 -19.84 15.75 -11.64
C ASN A 100 -18.42 16.26 -11.27
N GLY A 101 -17.39 15.43 -11.44
CA GLY A 101 -16.01 15.78 -11.09
C GLY A 101 -15.77 15.95 -9.58
N LYS A 102 -16.69 15.46 -8.73
CA LYS A 102 -16.53 15.36 -7.28
C LYS A 102 -16.39 13.89 -6.90
N ILE A 103 -15.26 13.57 -6.28
CA ILE A 103 -15.00 12.25 -5.72
C ILE A 103 -15.58 12.14 -4.32
N THR A 104 -16.28 11.04 -4.05
CA THR A 104 -16.78 10.64 -2.73
C THR A 104 -16.20 9.27 -2.36
N PHE A 105 -15.46 9.24 -1.25
CA PHE A 105 -14.98 7.99 -0.65
C PHE A 105 -16.14 7.34 0.09
N MET A 106 -16.55 6.15 -0.32
CA MET A 106 -17.73 5.50 0.25
C MET A 106 -17.46 4.79 1.57
N HIS A 107 -16.19 4.68 1.99
CA HIS A 107 -15.73 3.86 3.13
C HIS A 107 -16.28 2.42 3.10
N LYS A 108 -16.60 1.92 1.90
CA LYS A 108 -17.07 0.56 1.66
C LYS A 108 -15.97 -0.21 0.95
N ILE A 109 -15.68 -1.41 1.41
CA ILE A 109 -14.73 -2.31 0.76
C ILE A 109 -15.52 -3.20 -0.21
N SER A 110 -14.98 -3.40 -1.43
CA SER A 110 -15.48 -4.37 -2.40
C SER A 110 -14.34 -5.21 -2.96
N GLN A 111 -14.67 -6.37 -3.54
CA GLN A 111 -13.69 -7.23 -4.17
C GLN A 111 -13.12 -6.60 -5.45
N GLY A 112 -11.83 -6.80 -5.68
CA GLY A 112 -11.08 -6.36 -6.85
C GLY A 112 -9.99 -5.33 -6.53
N ILE A 113 -9.27 -4.92 -7.57
CA ILE A 113 -8.09 -4.06 -7.48
C ILE A 113 -8.45 -2.61 -7.84
N ALA A 114 -7.82 -1.65 -7.17
CA ALA A 114 -7.94 -0.24 -7.52
C ALA A 114 -7.18 0.03 -8.83
N THR A 115 -7.84 0.64 -9.82
CA THR A 115 -7.26 0.87 -11.15
C THR A 115 -6.71 2.28 -11.35
N HIS A 116 -7.03 3.22 -10.47
CA HIS A 116 -6.70 4.64 -10.62
C HIS A 116 -6.22 5.23 -9.30
N SER A 117 -5.15 6.03 -9.37
CA SER A 117 -4.72 6.90 -8.27
C SER A 117 -5.53 8.19 -8.29
N TYR A 118 -5.99 8.62 -7.12
CA TYR A 118 -6.77 9.84 -6.95
C TYR A 118 -5.96 10.97 -6.29
N ALA A 119 -4.62 10.86 -6.26
CA ALA A 119 -3.75 11.78 -5.54
C ALA A 119 -3.92 13.26 -5.96
N LEU A 120 -3.96 13.55 -7.27
CA LEU A 120 -4.17 14.92 -7.77
C LEU A 120 -5.57 15.45 -7.43
N HIS A 121 -6.57 14.57 -7.40
CA HIS A 121 -7.93 14.96 -7.02
C HIS A 121 -8.03 15.26 -5.52
N ILE A 122 -7.38 14.44 -4.68
CA ILE A 122 -7.28 14.70 -3.24
C ILE A 122 -6.57 16.03 -2.99
N ALA A 123 -5.48 16.32 -3.70
CA ALA A 123 -4.78 17.60 -3.61
C ALA A 123 -5.68 18.79 -3.98
N LYS A 124 -6.55 18.63 -4.99
CA LYS A 124 -7.58 19.62 -5.35
C LYS A 124 -8.60 19.82 -4.23
N LEU A 125 -9.10 18.74 -3.62
CA LEU A 125 -10.02 18.80 -2.48
C LEU A 125 -9.38 19.44 -1.24
N ALA A 126 -8.08 19.23 -1.04
CA ALA A 126 -7.30 19.87 0.02
C ALA A 126 -7.06 21.38 -0.21
N GLY A 127 -7.52 21.93 -1.34
CA GLY A 127 -7.41 23.36 -1.64
C GLY A 127 -6.07 23.78 -2.23
N MET A 128 -5.28 22.86 -2.79
CA MET A 128 -4.02 23.23 -3.43
C MET A 128 -4.23 24.19 -4.61
N PRO A 129 -3.29 25.13 -4.85
CA PRO A 129 -3.41 26.12 -5.92
C PRO A 129 -3.61 25.49 -7.30
N LYS A 130 -4.51 26.05 -8.12
CA LYS A 130 -4.81 25.53 -9.46
C LYS A 130 -3.56 25.47 -10.36
N SER A 131 -2.69 26.48 -10.30
CA SER A 131 -1.45 26.52 -11.08
C SER A 131 -0.49 25.37 -10.70
N LEU A 132 -0.41 25.03 -9.42
CA LEU A 132 0.37 23.88 -8.93
C LEU A 132 -0.21 22.56 -9.45
N LEU A 133 -1.53 22.37 -9.34
CA LEU A 133 -2.21 21.16 -9.81
C LEU A 133 -2.08 20.97 -11.33
N GLN A 134 -2.16 22.05 -12.10
CA GLN A 134 -1.91 22.03 -13.54
C GLN A 134 -0.48 21.56 -13.85
N ARG A 135 0.50 22.11 -13.13
CA ARG A 135 1.90 21.70 -13.31
C ARG A 135 2.12 20.24 -12.92
N ALA A 136 1.57 19.79 -11.80
CA ALA A 136 1.66 18.40 -11.36
C ALA A 136 1.04 17.43 -12.37
N SER A 137 -0.12 17.80 -12.95
CA SER A 137 -0.76 17.02 -14.01
C SER A 137 0.11 16.91 -15.27
N GLN A 138 0.75 18.01 -15.67
CA GLN A 138 1.68 18.02 -16.81
C GLN A 138 2.92 17.14 -16.56
N ILE A 139 3.50 17.21 -15.36
CA ILE A 139 4.64 16.37 -14.97
C ILE A 139 4.22 14.90 -15.03
N PHE A 140 3.07 14.54 -14.46
CA PHE A 140 2.55 13.18 -14.45
C PHE A 140 2.39 12.62 -15.88
N LEU A 141 1.76 13.37 -16.78
CA LEU A 141 1.58 12.94 -18.18
C LEU A 141 2.91 12.69 -18.90
N ASN A 142 3.92 13.52 -18.64
CA ASN A 142 5.24 13.35 -19.25
C ASN A 142 6.00 12.12 -18.73
N HIS A 143 5.74 11.69 -17.49
CA HIS A 143 6.39 10.51 -16.88
C HIS A 143 5.57 9.23 -17.05
N SER A 144 4.31 9.32 -17.48
CA SER A 144 3.43 8.17 -17.72
C SER A 144 3.61 7.55 -19.12
N SER A 145 4.52 8.10 -19.94
CA SER A 145 4.82 7.62 -21.29
C SER A 145 6.01 6.65 -21.36
N TYR A 146 6.47 6.12 -20.22
CA TYR A 146 7.59 5.19 -20.10
C TYR A 146 7.18 3.93 -19.33
#